data_AF-A0A182RIG7-F1
#
_entry.id   AF-A0A182RIG7-F1
#
_cell.length_a   1.000
_cell.length_b   1.000
_cell.length_c   1.000
_cell.angle_alpha   90.00
_cell.angle_beta   90.00
_cell.angle_gamma   90.00
#
_symmetry.space_group_name_H-M   'P 1'
#
loop_
_entity.id
_entity.type
_entity.pdbx_description
1 polymer ?
#
loop_
_entity_poly.entity_id
_entity_poly.type
_entity_poly.pdbx_seq_one_letter_code
_entity_poly.pdbx_strand_id
1 'polypeptide(L)'
;QVDEKLLNVICSHALPFHLVEADDVKDLFKELCPNYSLPSRKTISNTLLNIRYEQLLEIVKDQLKNSKAVCLTSDEFPHKHTSENIAEWLEKIMEQFQISIKVTCIVTDNAPNMKKAVSLLGIENIPCFAHSLNLIVQHAINNSIQSTVATVKKIVK
;
A
#
# COMPACT_ATOMS: atom_id res chain seq x y z
N GLN A 1 4.14 -28.18 -4.25
CA GLN A 1 2.69 -27.95 -4.45
C GLN A 1 1.94 -27.79 -3.12
N VAL A 2 2.14 -28.66 -2.12
CA VAL A 2 1.50 -28.52 -0.79
C VAL A 2 2.00 -27.29 -0.05
N ASP A 3 3.32 -27.06 0.02
CA ASP A 3 3.92 -25.88 0.67
C ASP A 3 3.37 -24.54 0.14
N GLU A 4 3.20 -24.46 -1.18
CA GLU A 4 2.67 -23.26 -1.84
C GLU A 4 1.20 -23.02 -1.48
N LYS A 5 0.38 -24.08 -1.48
CA LYS A 5 -1.03 -24.00 -1.06
C LYS A 5 -1.13 -23.63 0.42
N LEU A 6 -0.28 -24.21 1.27
CA LEU A 6 -0.20 -23.90 2.69
C LEU A 6 0.18 -22.42 2.90
N LEU A 7 1.21 -21.92 2.21
CA LEU A 7 1.60 -20.51 2.24
C LEU A 7 0.43 -19.61 1.79
N ASN A 8 -0.26 -19.96 0.71
CA ASN A 8 -1.42 -19.18 0.24
C ASN A 8 -2.54 -19.13 1.30
N VAL A 9 -2.86 -20.25 1.96
CA VAL A 9 -3.86 -20.25 3.05
C VAL A 9 -3.44 -19.32 4.18
N ILE A 10 -2.18 -19.39 4.60
CA ILE A 10 -1.60 -18.55 5.65
C ILE A 10 -1.72 -17.07 5.26
N CYS A 11 -1.27 -16.69 4.05
CA CYS A 11 -1.29 -15.31 3.60
C CYS A 11 -2.70 -14.77 3.37
N SER A 12 -3.58 -15.54 2.71
CA SER A 12 -4.94 -15.10 2.37
C SER A 12 -5.84 -14.88 3.59
N HIS A 13 -5.53 -15.52 4.71
CA HIS A 13 -6.28 -15.39 5.97
C HIS A 13 -5.48 -14.72 7.08
N ALA A 14 -4.32 -14.13 6.75
CA ALA A 14 -3.41 -13.49 7.71
C ALA A 14 -3.10 -14.34 8.95
N LEU A 15 -2.92 -15.65 8.76
CA LEU A 15 -2.67 -16.58 9.86
C LEU A 15 -1.22 -16.44 10.36
N PRO A 16 -0.97 -16.66 11.66
CA PRO A 16 0.39 -16.63 12.18
C PRO A 16 1.27 -17.73 11.57
N PHE A 17 2.52 -17.41 11.24
CA PHE A 17 3.46 -18.41 10.69
C PHE A 17 3.77 -19.56 11.65
N HIS A 18 3.59 -19.37 12.96
CA HIS A 18 3.78 -20.44 13.95
C HIS A 18 2.66 -21.51 13.92
N LEU A 19 1.60 -21.32 13.11
CA LEU A 19 0.54 -22.30 12.92
C LEU A 19 1.09 -23.68 12.51
N VAL A 20 2.12 -23.71 11.65
CA VAL A 20 2.75 -24.96 11.19
C VAL A 20 3.52 -25.71 12.28
N GLU A 21 3.73 -25.07 13.43
CA GLU A 21 4.43 -25.64 14.59
C GLU A 21 3.47 -26.06 15.71
N ALA A 22 2.17 -25.77 15.60
CA ALA A 22 1.16 -26.20 16.55
C ALA A 22 0.95 -27.72 16.47
N ASP A 23 0.87 -28.39 17.62
CA ASP A 23 0.80 -29.86 17.67
C ASP A 23 -0.47 -30.41 17.03
N ASP A 24 -1.63 -29.78 17.26
CA ASP A 24 -2.89 -30.15 16.63
C ASP A 24 -2.83 -30.06 15.08
N VAL A 25 -2.07 -29.10 14.55
CA VAL A 25 -1.87 -28.96 13.10
C VAL A 25 -0.93 -30.04 12.58
N LYS A 26 0.13 -30.39 13.32
CA LYS A 26 1.01 -31.50 12.93
C LYS A 26 0.25 -32.82 12.91
N ASP A 27 -0.59 -33.06 13.92
CA ASP A 27 -1.39 -34.27 14.03
C ASP A 27 -2.39 -34.36 12.87
N LEU A 28 -3.08 -33.26 12.56
CA LEU A 28 -3.98 -33.19 11.39
C LEU A 28 -3.24 -33.53 10.08
N PHE A 29 -2.07 -32.96 9.84
CA PHE A 29 -1.31 -33.25 8.61
C PHE A 29 -0.75 -34.66 8.58
N LYS A 30 -0.44 -35.26 9.74
CA LYS A 30 -0.01 -36.65 9.84
C LYS A 30 -1.13 -37.63 9.51
N GLU A 31 -2.38 -37.31 9.87
CA GLU A 31 -3.56 -38.09 9.47
C GLU A 31 -3.90 -37.92 8.00
N LEU A 32 -3.87 -36.68 7.48
CA LEU A 32 -4.22 -36.39 6.09
C LEU A 32 -3.14 -36.84 5.09
N CYS A 33 -1.87 -36.62 5.41
CA CYS A 33 -0.72 -36.79 4.52
C CYS A 33 0.52 -37.32 5.28
N PRO A 34 0.57 -38.61 5.65
CA PRO A 34 1.59 -39.15 6.57
C PRO A 34 3.06 -38.98 6.13
N ASN A 35 3.30 -38.91 4.82
CA ASN A 35 4.64 -38.78 4.25
C ASN A 35 5.07 -37.32 4.01
N TYR A 36 4.21 -36.35 4.31
CA TYR A 36 4.51 -34.94 4.13
C TYR A 36 5.05 -34.34 5.43
N SER A 37 6.26 -33.81 5.35
CA SER A 37 6.87 -33.06 6.47
C SER A 37 6.49 -31.59 6.36
N LEU A 38 5.75 -31.09 7.34
CA LEU A 38 5.41 -29.68 7.45
C LEU A 38 6.68 -28.80 7.45
N PRO A 39 6.71 -27.71 6.67
CA PRO A 39 7.81 -26.75 6.71
C PRO A 39 7.84 -26.07 8.08
N SER A 40 9.04 -25.71 8.54
CA SER A 40 9.18 -24.92 9.77
C SER A 40 8.62 -23.50 9.59
N ARG A 41 8.32 -22.81 10.70
CA ARG A 41 7.96 -21.39 10.66
C ARG A 41 8.99 -20.55 9.91
N LYS A 42 10.29 -20.84 10.11
CA LYS A 42 11.39 -20.14 9.43
C LYS A 42 11.40 -20.42 7.93
N THR A 43 11.10 -21.65 7.51
CA THR A 43 10.99 -22.02 6.09
C THR A 43 9.83 -21.26 5.43
N ILE A 44 8.69 -21.15 6.11
CA ILE A 44 7.55 -20.36 5.65
C ILE A 44 7.94 -18.88 5.51
N SER A 45 8.46 -18.27 6.58
CA SER A 45 8.71 -16.81 6.61
C SER A 45 9.91 -16.36 5.78
N ASN A 46 11.01 -17.10 5.78
CA ASN A 46 12.29 -16.63 5.23
C ASN A 46 12.62 -17.23 3.86
N THR A 47 11.88 -18.25 3.43
CA THR A 47 12.13 -18.93 2.15
C THR A 47 10.91 -18.87 1.27
N LEU A 48 9.81 -19.52 1.67
CA LEU A 48 8.62 -19.66 0.83
C LEU A 48 7.95 -18.31 0.57
N LEU A 49 7.80 -17.48 1.61
CA LEU A 49 7.23 -16.14 1.47
C LEU A 49 8.07 -15.24 0.56
N ASN A 50 9.39 -15.24 0.73
CA ASN A 50 10.30 -14.43 -0.10
C ASN A 50 10.25 -14.86 -1.57
N ILE A 51 10.30 -16.17 -1.84
CA ILE A 51 10.17 -16.69 -3.22
C ILE A 51 8.84 -16.27 -3.83
N ARG A 52 7.74 -16.40 -3.07
CA ARG A 52 6.40 -16.03 -3.54
C ARG A 52 6.27 -14.54 -3.81
N TYR A 53 6.86 -13.70 -2.95
CA TYR A 53 6.90 -12.26 -3.10
C TYR A 53 7.61 -11.86 -4.40
N GLU A 54 8.82 -12.38 -4.66
CA GLU A 54 9.56 -12.07 -5.88
C GLU A 54 8.80 -12.49 -7.15
N GLN A 55 8.15 -13.66 -7.11
CA GLN A 55 7.30 -14.11 -8.22
C GLN A 55 6.12 -13.17 -8.48
N LEU A 56 5.44 -12.72 -7.41
CA LEU A 56 4.33 -11.77 -7.53
C LEU A 56 4.81 -10.41 -8.04
N LEU A 57 5.96 -9.96 -7.57
CA LEU A 57 6.56 -8.70 -7.99
C LEU A 57 6.79 -8.69 -9.50
N GLU A 58 7.36 -9.76 -10.06
CA GLU A 58 7.59 -9.87 -11.51
C GLU A 58 6.28 -9.93 -12.31
N ILE A 59 5.25 -10.64 -11.83
CA ILE A 59 3.92 -10.65 -12.45
C ILE A 59 3.32 -9.24 -12.48
N VAL A 60 3.39 -8.51 -11.35
CA VAL A 60 2.86 -7.15 -11.25
C VAL A 60 3.63 -6.21 -12.17
N LYS A 61 4.97 -6.27 -12.19
CA LYS A 61 5.79 -5.48 -13.12
C LYS A 61 5.41 -5.70 -14.58
N ASP A 62 5.11 -6.94 -14.97
CA ASP A 62 4.68 -7.23 -16.33
C ASP A 62 3.28 -6.66 -16.63
N GLN A 63 2.33 -6.82 -15.70
CA GLN A 63 0.99 -6.23 -15.81
C GLN A 63 1.04 -4.70 -15.90
N LEU A 64 1.95 -4.05 -15.18
CA LEU A 64 2.16 -2.60 -15.22
C LEU A 64 2.57 -2.11 -16.62
N LYS A 65 3.22 -2.92 -17.46
CA LYS A 65 3.62 -2.51 -18.82
C LYS A 65 2.42 -2.21 -19.73
N ASN A 66 1.31 -2.90 -19.55
CA ASN A 66 0.13 -2.83 -20.42
C ASN A 66 -1.07 -2.12 -19.79
N SER A 67 -0.94 -1.66 -18.55
CA SER A 67 -2.06 -1.07 -17.81
C SER A 67 -2.25 0.41 -18.16
N LYS A 68 -3.50 0.84 -18.32
CA LYS A 68 -3.84 2.24 -18.61
C LYS A 68 -3.80 3.14 -17.37
N ALA A 69 -4.23 2.61 -16.22
CA ALA A 69 -4.23 3.29 -14.93
C ALA A 69 -4.18 2.22 -13.82
N VAL A 70 -3.38 2.49 -12.79
CA VAL A 70 -3.15 1.56 -11.67
C VAL A 70 -2.92 2.34 -10.38
N CYS A 71 -3.34 1.76 -9.26
CA CYS A 71 -2.88 2.17 -7.93
C CYS A 71 -1.69 1.28 -7.58
N LEU A 72 -0.52 1.87 -7.31
CA LEU A 72 0.72 1.12 -7.10
C LEU A 72 0.84 0.57 -5.68
N THR A 73 0.47 1.38 -4.68
CA THR A 73 0.54 1.01 -3.27
C THR A 73 -0.37 1.91 -2.43
N SER A 74 -0.81 1.38 -1.29
CA SER A 74 -1.49 2.12 -0.23
C SER A 74 -1.02 1.50 1.08
N ASP A 75 -0.22 2.24 1.83
CA ASP A 75 0.38 1.75 3.07
C ASP A 75 0.37 2.83 4.15
N GLU A 76 0.50 2.41 5.40
CA GLU A 76 0.74 3.34 6.51
C GLU A 76 2.11 4.00 6.32
N PHE A 77 2.19 5.31 6.59
CA PHE A 77 3.44 6.04 6.55
C PHE A 77 3.91 6.34 7.99
N PRO A 78 4.73 5.46 8.61
CA PRO A 78 5.06 5.56 10.04
C PRO A 78 6.08 6.66 10.36
N HIS A 79 6.61 7.34 9.34
CA HIS A 79 7.61 8.40 9.50
C HIS A 79 6.96 9.76 9.65
N LYS A 80 7.74 10.76 10.09
CA LYS A 80 7.28 12.16 10.04
C LYS A 80 7.02 12.54 8.59
N HIS A 81 5.89 13.19 8.34
CA HIS A 81 5.43 13.61 7.01
C HIS A 81 6.22 14.83 6.48
N THR A 82 7.56 14.81 6.57
CA THR A 82 8.42 15.85 5.99
C THR A 82 8.57 15.62 4.49
N SER A 83 8.94 16.66 3.76
CA SER A 83 9.14 16.59 2.32
C SER A 83 10.20 15.56 1.91
N GLU A 84 11.27 15.44 2.70
CA GLU A 84 12.41 14.57 2.42
C GLU A 84 12.01 13.10 2.56
N ASN A 85 11.32 12.75 3.64
CA ASN A 85 10.87 11.38 3.87
C ASN A 85 9.85 10.94 2.82
N ILE A 86 8.95 11.84 2.41
CA ILE A 86 7.95 11.55 1.38
C ILE A 86 8.64 11.36 0.02
N ALA A 87 9.62 12.21 -0.32
CA ALA A 87 10.39 12.06 -1.56
C ALA A 87 11.14 10.74 -1.61
N GLU A 88 11.88 10.39 -0.55
CA GLU A 88 12.62 9.12 -0.45
C GLU A 88 11.70 7.90 -0.60
N TRP A 89 10.51 7.95 0.00
CA TRP A 89 9.53 6.87 -0.12
C TRP A 89 8.97 6.75 -1.54
N LEU A 90 8.60 7.87 -2.17
CA LEU A 90 8.15 7.87 -3.56
C LEU A 90 9.24 7.33 -4.50
N GLU A 91 10.49 7.72 -4.31
CA GLU A 91 11.63 7.22 -5.08
C GLU A 91 11.80 5.70 -4.94
N LYS A 92 11.77 5.19 -3.70
CA LYS A 92 11.82 3.74 -3.42
C LYS A 92 10.70 2.97 -4.12
N ILE A 93 9.48 3.49 -4.08
CA ILE A 93 8.34 2.86 -4.77
C ILE A 93 8.56 2.87 -6.29
N MET A 94 9.00 4.00 -6.87
CA MET A 94 9.27 4.08 -8.31
C MET A 94 10.39 3.12 -8.75
N GLU A 95 11.44 2.96 -7.94
CA GLU A 95 12.53 2.02 -8.19
C GLU A 95 12.08 0.55 -8.07
N GLN A 96 11.34 0.22 -7.00
CA GLN A 96 10.82 -1.12 -6.75
C GLN A 96 9.98 -1.62 -7.93
N PHE A 97 9.14 -0.75 -8.48
CA PHE A 97 8.30 -1.07 -9.64
C PHE A 97 8.99 -0.81 -11.00
N GLN A 98 10.23 -0.31 -11.01
CA GLN A 98 11.00 0.01 -12.22
C GLN A 98 10.27 0.98 -13.17
N ILE A 99 9.66 2.01 -12.59
CA ILE A 99 8.87 3.01 -13.31
C ILE A 99 9.45 4.43 -13.24
N SER A 100 10.61 4.64 -12.60
CA SER A 100 11.16 6.00 -12.38
C SER A 100 11.26 6.84 -13.66
N ILE A 101 11.65 6.23 -14.78
CA ILE A 101 11.72 6.88 -16.10
C ILE A 101 10.36 7.04 -16.82
N LYS A 102 9.30 6.42 -16.33
CA LYS A 102 7.94 6.48 -16.91
C LYS A 102 7.05 7.51 -16.21
N VAL A 103 7.40 7.93 -14.99
CA VAL A 103 6.61 8.90 -14.23
C VAL A 103 6.88 10.31 -14.75
N THR A 104 5.91 10.88 -15.47
CA THR A 104 6.01 12.25 -15.98
C THR A 104 5.51 13.29 -14.96
N CYS A 105 4.50 12.94 -14.17
CA CYS A 105 3.91 13.83 -13.18
C CYS A 105 3.37 13.05 -11.97
N ILE A 106 3.19 13.75 -10.85
CA ILE A 106 2.58 13.24 -9.62
C ILE A 106 1.43 14.16 -9.22
N VAL A 107 0.26 13.57 -8.93
CA VAL A 107 -0.91 14.30 -8.45
C VAL A 107 -0.92 14.31 -6.92
N THR A 108 -0.94 15.49 -6.29
CA THR A 108 -0.94 15.61 -4.81
C THR A 108 -2.07 16.49 -4.30
N ASP A 109 -2.42 16.36 -3.02
CA ASP A 109 -3.42 17.20 -2.33
C ASP A 109 -2.99 18.67 -2.13
N ASN A 110 -1.89 19.09 -2.77
CA ASN A 110 -1.38 20.46 -2.75
C ASN A 110 -0.81 20.90 -1.40
N ALA A 111 -0.69 20.00 -0.40
CA ALA A 111 -0.06 20.31 0.88
C ALA A 111 1.41 20.74 0.70
N PRO A 112 1.94 21.66 1.53
CA PRO A 112 3.30 22.18 1.38
C PRO A 112 4.37 21.09 1.31
N ASN A 113 4.28 20.08 2.18
CA ASN A 113 5.25 18.99 2.22
C ASN A 113 5.17 18.11 0.98
N MET A 114 3.96 17.85 0.45
CA MET A 114 3.77 17.07 -0.78
C MET A 114 4.37 17.78 -1.99
N LYS A 115 4.09 19.08 -2.15
CA LYS A 115 4.69 19.89 -3.23
C LYS A 115 6.20 19.90 -3.16
N LYS A 116 6.74 20.09 -1.95
CA LYS A 116 8.17 20.14 -1.76
C LYS A 116 8.81 18.78 -2.02
N ALA A 117 8.19 17.68 -1.61
CA ALA A 117 8.64 16.32 -1.91
C ALA A 117 8.72 16.07 -3.41
N VAL A 118 7.65 16.36 -4.17
CA VAL A 118 7.65 16.17 -5.64
C VAL A 118 8.68 17.08 -6.32
N SER A 119 8.86 18.30 -5.82
CA SER A 119 9.93 19.20 -6.29
C SER A 119 11.33 18.66 -6.02
N LEU A 120 11.57 17.96 -4.90
CA LEU A 120 12.86 17.34 -4.61
C LEU A 120 13.19 16.21 -5.60
N LEU A 121 12.16 15.52 -6.10
CA LEU A 121 12.30 14.47 -7.12
C LEU A 121 12.50 15.03 -8.54
N GLY A 122 12.34 16.34 -8.75
CA GLY A 122 12.41 16.94 -10.08
C GLY A 122 11.28 16.54 -11.02
N ILE A 123 10.16 16.03 -10.48
CA ILE A 123 8.98 15.60 -11.24
C ILE A 123 7.93 16.72 -11.26
N GLU A 124 7.11 16.78 -12.30
CA GLU A 124 6.01 17.75 -12.38
C GLU A 124 4.91 17.43 -11.35
N ASN A 125 4.53 18.40 -10.53
CA ASN A 125 3.42 18.26 -9.59
C ASN A 125 2.12 18.82 -10.17
N ILE A 126 1.11 17.95 -10.27
CA ILE A 126 -0.26 18.35 -10.61
C ILE A 126 -1.09 18.44 -9.32
N PRO A 127 -1.81 19.53 -9.06
CA PRO A 127 -2.69 19.61 -7.90
C PRO A 127 -3.93 18.73 -8.05
N CYS A 128 -4.36 18.11 -6.96
CA CYS A 128 -5.56 17.29 -6.91
C CYS A 128 -6.80 18.15 -7.15
N PHE A 129 -7.53 17.86 -8.23
CA PHE A 129 -8.75 18.56 -8.59
C PHE A 129 -9.79 18.56 -7.46
N ALA A 130 -10.00 17.43 -6.79
CA ALA A 130 -10.97 17.31 -5.71
C ALA A 130 -10.61 18.20 -4.52
N HIS A 131 -9.31 18.28 -4.16
CA HIS A 131 -8.86 19.17 -3.11
C HIS A 131 -9.04 20.64 -3.50
N SER A 132 -8.64 21.02 -4.72
CA SER A 132 -8.84 22.38 -5.25
C SER A 132 -10.32 22.78 -5.26
N LEU A 133 -11.22 21.88 -5.68
CA LEU A 133 -12.66 22.12 -5.67
C LEU A 133 -13.18 22.28 -4.24
N ASN A 134 -12.74 21.43 -3.30
CA ASN A 134 -13.11 21.57 -1.90
C ASN A 134 -12.67 22.94 -1.35
N LEU A 135 -11.46 23.42 -1.66
CA LEU A 135 -11.01 24.75 -1.23
C LEU A 135 -11.93 25.86 -1.77
N ILE A 136 -12.35 25.79 -3.04
CA ILE A 136 -13.30 26.73 -3.64
C ILE A 136 -14.64 26.70 -2.89
N VAL A 137 -15.17 25.51 -2.64
CA VAL A 137 -16.44 25.33 -1.93
C VAL A 137 -16.35 25.85 -0.50
N GLN A 138 -15.28 25.54 0.24
CA GLN A 138 -15.06 26.07 1.59
C GLN A 138 -14.96 27.60 1.58
N HIS A 139 -14.27 28.17 0.59
CA HIS A 139 -14.21 29.63 0.44
C HIS A 139 -15.59 30.24 0.17
N ALA A 140 -16.38 29.66 -0.73
CA ALA A 140 -17.73 30.12 -1.03
C ALA A 140 -18.64 30.05 0.21
N ILE A 141 -18.57 28.94 0.97
CA ILE A 141 -19.33 28.76 2.21
C ILE A 141 -18.95 29.82 3.25
N ASN A 142 -17.65 30.00 3.50
CA ASN A 142 -17.13 30.95 4.48
C ASN A 142 -17.58 32.39 4.19
N ASN A 143 -17.70 32.76 2.91
CA ASN A 143 -18.09 34.11 2.51
C ASN A 143 -19.61 34.31 2.36
N SER A 144 -20.39 33.23 2.16
CA SER A 144 -21.81 33.36 1.78
C SER A 144 -22.78 32.89 2.85
N ILE A 145 -22.52 31.75 3.51
CA ILE A 145 -23.50 31.07 4.38
C ILE A 145 -22.91 30.61 5.71
N GLN A 146 -21.78 31.17 6.12
CA GLN A 146 -21.03 30.72 7.30
C GLN A 146 -21.84 30.76 8.60
N SER A 147 -22.73 31.75 8.76
CA SER A 147 -23.63 31.87 9.93
C SER A 147 -24.61 30.69 10.03
N THR A 148 -25.19 30.29 8.90
CA THR A 148 -26.08 29.12 8.81
C THR A 148 -25.33 27.84 9.12
N VAL A 149 -24.14 27.64 8.52
CA VAL A 149 -23.30 26.46 8.78
C VAL A 149 -22.89 26.39 10.25
N ALA A 150 -22.52 27.52 10.87
CA ALA A 150 -22.17 27.57 12.29
C ALA A 150 -23.36 27.22 13.20
N THR A 151 -24.58 27.64 12.84
CA THR A 151 -25.79 27.27 13.57
C THR A 151 -26.07 25.77 13.46
N VAL A 152 -26.02 25.20 12.25
CA VAL A 152 -26.25 23.77 12.02
C VAL A 152 -25.21 22.91 12.75
N LYS A 153 -23.93 23.30 12.73
CA LYS A 153 -22.85 22.61 13.46
C LYS A 153 -23.05 22.56 14.97
N LYS A 154 -23.85 23.45 15.57
CA LYS A 154 -24.19 23.38 17.00
C LYS A 154 -25.30 22.35 17.30
N ILE A 155 -26.11 22.04 16.30
CA ILE A 155 -27.24 21.10 16.41
C ILE A 155 -26.76 19.67 16.14
N VAL A 156 -25.87 19.51 15.16
CA VAL A 156 -25.24 18.22 14.83
C VAL A 156 -24.11 17.98 15.82
N LYS A 157 -24.29 17.00 16.73
CA LYS A 157 -23.25 16.52 17.65
C LYS A 157 -22.16 15.76 16.91
#